data_AF-A0A152A746-F1
#
_entry.id   AF-A0A152A746-F1
#
_cell.length_a   1.000
_cell.length_b   1.000
_cell.length_c   1.000
_cell.angle_alpha   90.00
_cell.angle_beta   90.00
_cell.angle_gamma   90.00
#
_symmetry.space_group_name_H-M   'P 1'
#
loop_
_entity.id
_entity.type
_entity.pdbx_description
1 polymer ?
#
loop_
_entity_poly.entity_id
_entity_poly.type
_entity_poly.pdbx_seq_one_letter_code
_entity_poly.pdbx_strand_id
1 'polypeptide(L)'
;MPPCEYIDDDGRYYDFSGFTNGTYGFTFTGIDYGVQTLYFSICQEDNTCNNDMFRTGSSACMFDENTLFRWLNLGDIDTYEFGQLPGASVSGEMGATLNYTTTNTYGDRACLGYTIYTNIQLICDPNGPTTIKSGYFDPNTCIASIVMTGNDACPFQNVSSSDSEGIPFECKFLGNSVAVLAPNKIIECSGTGKTVCNSVDPLNQRTYMASSTLLLDFYAPGELQCIGENIKCAYEEYSCGFINGTQFIHI
;
A
#
# COMPACT_ATOMS: atom_id res chain seq x y z
N MET A 1 12.95 -9.47 -1.81
CA MET A 1 11.57 -9.20 -1.37
C MET A 1 11.01 -8.13 -2.29
N PRO A 2 9.70 -8.16 -2.62
CA PRO A 2 9.09 -7.07 -3.36
C PRO A 2 9.27 -5.74 -2.59
N PRO A 3 9.19 -4.58 -3.25
CA PRO A 3 9.13 -3.30 -2.55
C PRO A 3 7.84 -3.18 -1.72
N CYS A 4 7.85 -2.41 -0.64
CA CYS A 4 6.66 -2.11 0.18
C CYS A 4 5.82 -1.00 -0.45
N GLU A 5 5.51 -1.19 -1.73
CA GLU A 5 4.87 -0.23 -2.60
C GLU A 5 3.66 -0.88 -3.25
N TYR A 6 2.61 -0.10 -3.50
CA TYR A 6 1.40 -0.59 -4.14
C TYR A 6 0.86 0.45 -5.10
N ILE A 7 0.23 -0.02 -6.17
CA ILE A 7 -0.53 0.81 -7.07
C ILE A 7 -1.91 0.21 -7.15
N ASP A 8 -2.91 1.03 -6.90
CA ASP A 8 -4.28 0.57 -6.87
C ASP A 8 -4.95 0.60 -8.26
N ASP A 9 -6.17 0.08 -8.33
CA ASP A 9 -6.93 0.03 -9.59
C ASP A 9 -7.24 1.42 -10.16
N ASP A 10 -7.16 2.46 -9.32
CA ASP A 10 -7.32 3.86 -9.70
C ASP A 10 -5.98 4.53 -10.12
N GLY A 11 -4.90 3.75 -10.21
CA GLY A 11 -3.56 4.20 -10.59
C GLY A 11 -2.84 5.01 -9.52
N ARG A 12 -3.36 5.06 -8.29
CA ARG A 12 -2.74 5.77 -7.16
C ARG A 12 -1.59 4.95 -6.63
N TYR A 13 -0.42 5.55 -6.51
CA TYR A 13 0.74 4.91 -5.90
C TYR A 13 0.78 5.14 -4.40
N TYR A 14 1.18 4.11 -3.67
CA TYR A 14 1.34 4.10 -2.22
C TYR A 14 2.77 3.63 -1.91
N ASP A 15 3.43 4.38 -1.04
CA ASP A 15 4.70 3.99 -0.42
C ASP A 15 4.44 3.74 1.07
N PHE A 16 4.44 2.46 1.46
CA PHE A 16 4.18 2.06 2.84
C PHE A 16 5.47 1.90 3.66
N SER A 17 6.62 2.36 3.16
CA SER A 17 7.89 2.33 3.89
C SER A 17 7.82 3.08 5.23
N GLY A 18 6.95 4.10 5.35
CA GLY A 18 6.68 4.77 6.63
C GLY A 18 6.14 3.83 7.72
N PHE A 19 5.45 2.75 7.34
CA PHE A 19 4.93 1.75 8.27
C PHE A 19 5.92 0.62 8.61
N THR A 20 7.09 0.55 7.99
CA THR A 20 8.06 -0.54 8.26
C THR A 20 8.86 -0.30 9.55
N ASN A 21 8.49 0.66 10.39
CA ASN A 21 9.28 1.05 11.57
C ASN A 21 8.82 0.40 12.88
N GLY A 22 8.53 -0.90 12.85
CA GLY A 22 8.46 -1.74 14.06
C GLY A 22 7.25 -2.64 14.14
N THR A 23 7.01 -3.12 15.36
CA THR A 23 5.87 -3.98 15.72
C THR A 23 4.67 -3.15 16.12
N TYR A 24 3.54 -3.44 15.50
CA TYR A 24 2.22 -2.94 15.89
C TYR A 24 1.52 -3.97 16.76
N GLY A 25 0.79 -3.49 17.78
CA GLY A 25 0.09 -4.34 18.75
C GLY A 25 -1.35 -3.91 18.94
N PHE A 26 -2.30 -4.84 18.91
CA PHE A 26 -3.71 -4.56 19.17
C PHE A 26 -4.35 -5.64 20.04
N THR A 27 -4.88 -5.24 21.20
CA THR A 27 -5.56 -6.15 22.13
C THR A 27 -7.07 -6.07 21.98
N PHE A 28 -7.72 -7.22 21.88
CA PHE A 28 -9.16 -7.37 21.79
C PHE A 28 -9.65 -8.53 22.64
N THR A 29 -10.95 -8.56 22.93
CA THR A 29 -11.58 -9.69 23.62
C THR A 29 -12.29 -10.55 22.58
N GLY A 30 -11.70 -11.71 22.26
CA GLY A 30 -12.30 -12.72 21.40
C GLY A 30 -13.46 -13.43 22.09
N ILE A 31 -14.41 -13.94 21.30
CA ILE A 31 -15.62 -14.59 21.79
C ILE A 31 -15.28 -15.92 22.51
N ASP A 32 -14.33 -16.68 21.96
CA ASP A 32 -14.04 -18.05 22.41
C ASP A 32 -12.73 -18.19 23.22
N TYR A 33 -11.88 -17.16 23.22
CA TYR A 33 -10.49 -17.24 23.71
C TYR A 33 -10.13 -16.14 24.72
N GLY A 34 -11.08 -15.29 25.10
CA GLY A 34 -10.83 -14.20 26.05
C GLY A 34 -9.94 -13.10 25.47
N VAL A 35 -9.03 -12.55 26.28
CA VAL A 35 -8.15 -11.44 25.85
C VAL A 35 -7.04 -11.97 24.95
N GLN A 36 -6.98 -11.40 23.75
CA GLN A 36 -6.01 -11.74 22.71
C GLN A 36 -5.29 -10.47 22.23
N THR A 37 -4.01 -10.58 21.90
CA THR A 37 -3.22 -9.49 21.35
C THR A 37 -2.64 -9.88 20.00
N LEU A 38 -2.97 -9.13 18.94
CA LEU A 38 -2.34 -9.25 17.64
C LEU A 38 -1.03 -8.46 17.64
N TYR A 39 0.03 -9.06 17.13
CA TYR A 39 1.29 -8.39 16.81
C TYR A 39 1.55 -8.54 15.32
N PHE A 40 1.96 -7.46 14.66
CA PHE A 40 2.23 -7.49 13.23
C PHE A 40 3.17 -6.38 12.80
N SER A 41 3.81 -6.59 11.65
CA SER A 41 4.62 -5.61 10.95
C SER A 41 4.14 -5.44 9.50
N ILE A 42 4.40 -4.29 8.89
CA ILE A 42 4.03 -4.01 7.49
C ILE A 42 5.24 -4.27 6.59
N CYS A 43 5.09 -5.16 5.59
CA CYS A 43 6.11 -5.58 4.62
C CYS A 43 7.45 -6.07 5.20
N GLN A 44 7.48 -6.49 6.46
CA GLN A 44 8.69 -7.02 7.09
C GLN A 44 8.35 -8.10 8.12
N GLU A 45 9.38 -8.82 8.56
CA GLU A 45 9.25 -9.72 9.70
C GLU A 45 8.99 -8.95 10.99
N ASP A 46 8.17 -9.53 11.85
CA ASP A 46 7.90 -9.01 13.18
C ASP A 46 8.81 -9.68 14.21
N ASN A 47 9.64 -8.87 14.88
CA ASN A 47 10.60 -9.38 15.85
C ASN A 47 9.93 -10.02 17.08
N THR A 48 8.78 -9.52 17.51
CA THR A 48 8.05 -10.09 18.65
C THR A 48 7.57 -11.48 18.29
N CYS A 49 6.90 -11.60 17.13
CA CYS A 49 6.44 -12.89 16.63
C CYS A 49 7.58 -13.89 16.45
N ASN A 50 8.68 -13.48 15.82
CA ASN A 50 9.81 -14.36 15.60
C ASN A 50 10.45 -14.86 16.92
N ASN A 51 10.71 -13.94 17.85
CA ASN A 51 11.39 -14.27 19.10
C ASN A 51 10.52 -15.14 20.01
N ASP A 52 9.24 -14.78 20.19
CA ASP A 52 8.37 -15.46 21.14
C ASP A 52 7.82 -16.79 20.60
N MET A 53 7.75 -16.94 19.27
CA MET A 53 7.38 -18.19 18.62
C MET A 53 8.57 -19.10 18.27
N PHE A 54 9.81 -18.65 18.49
CA PHE A 54 11.03 -19.32 18.03
C PHE A 54 10.98 -19.67 16.53
N ARG A 55 10.52 -18.72 15.71
CA ARG A 55 10.35 -18.85 14.26
C ARG A 55 11.01 -17.67 13.54
N THR A 56 11.36 -17.84 12.28
CA THR A 56 11.79 -16.77 11.38
C THR A 56 10.77 -16.58 10.27
N GLY A 57 10.68 -15.37 9.72
CA GLY A 57 9.77 -15.09 8.62
C GLY A 57 8.32 -14.83 9.02
N SER A 58 7.99 -14.69 10.31
CA SER A 58 6.63 -14.30 10.72
C SER A 58 6.46 -12.79 10.61
N SER A 59 5.41 -12.33 9.93
CA SER A 59 5.03 -10.92 9.86
C SER A 59 3.84 -10.57 10.75
N ALA A 60 3.08 -11.57 11.16
CA ALA A 60 1.93 -11.40 12.03
C ALA A 60 1.74 -12.62 12.92
N CYS A 61 1.40 -12.40 14.18
CA CYS A 61 1.09 -13.43 15.15
C CYS A 61 0.04 -12.93 16.15
N MET A 62 -0.52 -13.87 16.90
CA MET A 62 -1.47 -13.59 17.97
C MET A 62 -0.98 -14.22 19.26
N PHE A 63 -1.11 -13.46 20.35
CA PHE A 63 -0.93 -13.92 21.71
C PHE A 63 -2.29 -14.13 22.39
N ASP A 64 -2.46 -15.24 23.09
CA ASP A 64 -3.63 -15.55 23.92
C ASP A 64 -3.20 -15.78 25.37
N GLU A 65 -3.71 -14.96 26.29
CA GLU A 65 -3.37 -14.99 27.71
C GLU A 65 -3.95 -16.21 28.45
N ASN A 66 -5.03 -16.80 27.95
CA ASN A 66 -5.85 -17.77 28.67
C ASN A 66 -5.56 -19.22 28.29
N THR A 67 -4.74 -19.47 27.27
CA THR A 67 -4.45 -20.81 26.77
C THR A 67 -3.00 -21.24 27.02
N LEU A 68 -2.80 -22.56 27.11
CA LEU A 68 -1.46 -23.18 27.32
C LEU A 68 -0.53 -23.00 26.11
N PHE A 69 -1.09 -22.71 24.93
CA PHE A 69 -0.37 -22.41 23.69
C PHE A 69 -0.57 -20.94 23.34
N ARG A 70 0.31 -20.12 23.88
CA ARG A 70 0.13 -18.68 23.93
C ARG A 70 0.27 -17.97 22.60
N TRP A 71 0.89 -18.58 21.59
CA TRP A 71 1.22 -17.90 20.34
C TRP A 71 0.75 -18.67 19.10
N LEU A 72 0.14 -17.95 18.16
CA LEU A 72 -0.30 -18.46 16.86
C LEU A 72 0.30 -17.60 15.74
N ASN A 73 0.90 -18.23 14.73
CA ASN A 73 1.38 -17.52 13.54
C ASN A 73 0.16 -17.17 12.69
N LEU A 74 0.06 -15.92 12.26
CA LEU A 74 -1.05 -15.44 11.45
C LEU A 74 -0.62 -15.12 10.02
N GLY A 75 0.67 -14.97 9.75
CA GLY A 75 1.14 -14.70 8.40
C GLY A 75 2.66 -14.69 8.29
N ASP A 76 3.14 -15.23 7.18
CA ASP A 76 4.57 -15.25 6.84
C ASP A 76 4.91 -14.12 5.87
N ILE A 77 6.09 -13.53 6.04
CA ILE A 77 6.56 -12.42 5.23
C ILE A 77 6.64 -12.78 3.74
N ASP A 78 7.10 -13.98 3.39
CA ASP A 78 7.27 -14.36 1.98
C ASP A 78 5.95 -14.57 1.21
N THR A 79 4.81 -14.43 1.90
CA THR A 79 3.48 -14.62 1.33
C THR A 79 2.72 -13.32 1.15
N TYR A 80 3.33 -12.18 1.44
CA TYR A 80 2.58 -10.94 1.46
C TYR A 80 2.13 -10.51 0.07
N GLU A 81 0.91 -9.98 -0.01
CA GLU A 81 0.32 -9.47 -1.24
C GLU A 81 -0.52 -8.23 -0.96
N PHE A 82 -0.29 -7.17 -1.73
CA PHE A 82 -1.16 -6.00 -1.71
C PHE A 82 -2.37 -6.18 -2.64
N GLY A 83 -3.50 -5.58 -2.27
CA GLY A 83 -4.70 -5.52 -3.11
C GLY A 83 -5.57 -4.30 -2.82
N GLN A 84 -6.62 -4.11 -3.62
CA GLN A 84 -7.52 -2.97 -3.52
C GLN A 84 -8.27 -2.96 -2.17
N LEU A 85 -8.45 -1.78 -1.57
CA LEU A 85 -9.37 -1.64 -0.44
C LEU A 85 -10.80 -2.06 -0.84
N PRO A 86 -11.47 -2.89 -0.03
CA PRO A 86 -12.84 -3.30 -0.31
C PRO A 86 -13.77 -2.10 -0.39
N GLY A 87 -14.42 -1.92 -1.55
CA GLY A 87 -15.38 -0.83 -1.74
C GLY A 87 -14.77 0.54 -2.06
N ALA A 88 -13.45 0.65 -2.23
CA ALA A 88 -12.77 1.91 -2.60
C ALA A 88 -13.37 2.57 -3.85
N SER A 89 -13.75 1.78 -4.86
CA SER A 89 -14.38 2.26 -6.09
C SER A 89 -15.78 2.88 -5.87
N VAL A 90 -16.40 2.64 -4.72
CA VAL A 90 -17.74 3.13 -4.35
C VAL A 90 -17.66 4.25 -3.31
N SER A 91 -16.83 4.08 -2.27
CA SER A 91 -16.68 5.06 -1.19
C SER A 91 -15.72 6.19 -1.53
N GLY A 92 -14.84 6.01 -2.51
CA GLY A 92 -13.70 6.91 -2.76
C GLY A 92 -12.61 6.80 -1.70
N GLU A 93 -12.68 5.81 -0.82
CA GLU A 93 -11.70 5.59 0.23
C GLU A 93 -10.34 5.20 -0.37
N MET A 94 -9.27 5.79 0.19
CA MET A 94 -7.91 5.64 -0.31
C MET A 94 -7.11 4.72 0.60
N GLY A 95 -6.26 3.87 0.01
CA GLY A 95 -5.36 2.99 0.73
C GLY A 95 -5.24 1.61 0.06
N ALA A 96 -4.79 0.61 0.82
CA ALA A 96 -4.63 -0.75 0.31
C ALA A 96 -5.04 -1.81 1.34
N THR A 97 -5.24 -3.04 0.86
CA THR A 97 -5.17 -4.23 1.70
C THR A 97 -3.78 -4.83 1.60
N LEU A 98 -3.19 -5.19 2.73
CA LEU A 98 -2.01 -6.04 2.82
C LEU A 98 -2.43 -7.39 3.38
N ASN A 99 -2.20 -8.44 2.60
CA ASN A 99 -2.55 -9.79 2.98
C ASN A 99 -1.28 -10.57 3.32
N TYR A 100 -1.34 -11.38 4.38
CA TYR A 100 -0.35 -12.41 4.67
C TYR A 100 -1.05 -13.76 4.79
N THR A 101 -0.33 -14.84 4.53
CA THR A 101 -0.83 -16.19 4.75
C THR A 101 0.20 -17.05 5.47
N THR A 102 -0.27 -18.08 6.18
CA THR A 102 0.58 -19.13 6.75
C THR A 102 -0.23 -20.41 6.85
N THR A 103 0.42 -21.55 6.67
CA THR A 103 -0.22 -22.84 7.00
C THR A 103 -0.01 -23.13 8.48
N ASN A 104 -1.09 -23.43 9.22
CA ASN A 104 -0.96 -23.86 10.60
C ASN A 104 -0.70 -25.37 10.66
N THR A 105 0.56 -25.75 10.84
CA THR A 105 1.02 -27.15 10.90
C THR A 105 1.19 -27.67 12.32
N TYR A 106 1.15 -26.81 13.35
CA TYR A 106 1.30 -27.21 14.74
C TYR A 106 -0.06 -27.21 15.43
N GLY A 107 -0.51 -28.41 15.79
CA GLY A 107 -1.90 -28.66 16.14
C GLY A 107 -2.18 -28.69 17.61
N ASP A 108 -3.04 -27.77 18.02
CA ASP A 108 -4.24 -28.01 18.85
C ASP A 108 -4.96 -26.69 19.20
N ARG A 109 -5.76 -26.13 18.28
CA ARG A 109 -7.19 -25.76 18.49
C ARG A 109 -7.78 -24.86 17.41
N ALA A 110 -7.10 -23.84 16.91
CA ALA A 110 -7.60 -22.98 15.83
C ALA A 110 -6.90 -23.29 14.49
N CYS A 111 -7.67 -23.47 13.42
CA CYS A 111 -7.16 -23.53 12.05
C CYS A 111 -6.18 -24.68 11.74
N LEU A 112 -6.23 -25.78 12.48
CA LEU A 112 -5.32 -26.91 12.28
C LEU A 112 -5.43 -27.49 10.86
N GLY A 113 -4.32 -27.48 10.12
CA GLY A 113 -4.27 -28.00 8.75
C GLY A 113 -4.90 -27.06 7.72
N TYR A 114 -5.35 -25.87 8.13
CA TYR A 114 -5.87 -24.82 7.26
C TYR A 114 -4.85 -23.71 7.06
N THR A 115 -4.98 -23.00 5.94
CA THR A 115 -4.28 -21.74 5.72
C THR A 115 -4.98 -20.65 6.52
N ILE A 116 -4.21 -19.93 7.32
CA ILE A 116 -4.63 -18.71 7.98
C ILE A 116 -4.39 -17.55 7.01
N TYR A 117 -5.38 -16.68 6.89
CA TYR A 117 -5.34 -15.47 6.08
C TYR A 117 -5.38 -14.25 7.01
N THR A 118 -4.40 -13.38 6.93
CA THR A 118 -4.41 -12.09 7.62
C THR A 118 -4.64 -10.99 6.61
N ASN A 119 -5.70 -10.21 6.78
CA ASN A 119 -6.04 -9.04 5.99
C ASN A 119 -5.84 -7.77 6.84
N ILE A 120 -4.94 -6.90 6.40
CA ILE A 120 -4.69 -5.60 7.02
C ILE A 120 -5.16 -4.52 6.06
N GLN A 121 -6.22 -3.80 6.42
CA GLN A 121 -6.68 -2.63 5.70
C GLN A 121 -5.88 -1.42 6.16
N LEU A 122 -5.06 -0.87 5.26
CA LEU A 122 -4.29 0.36 5.44
C LEU A 122 -5.07 1.49 4.79
N ILE A 123 -5.69 2.34 5.61
CA ILE A 123 -6.60 3.41 5.17
C ILE A 123 -5.92 4.77 5.32
N CYS A 124 -5.93 5.57 4.26
CA CYS A 124 -5.41 6.92 4.25
C CYS A 124 -6.14 7.82 5.27
N ASP A 125 -5.36 8.41 6.17
CA ASP A 125 -5.81 9.48 7.06
C ASP A 125 -4.85 10.67 6.89
N PRO A 126 -5.15 11.63 5.99
CA PRO A 126 -4.23 12.72 5.66
C PRO A 126 -3.85 13.53 6.90
N ASN A 127 -2.55 13.62 7.19
CA ASN A 127 -2.01 14.27 8.40
C ASN A 127 -2.42 13.61 9.73
N GLY A 128 -3.11 12.46 9.67
CA GLY A 128 -3.50 11.69 10.83
C GLY A 128 -2.34 10.85 11.38
N PRO A 129 -2.28 10.62 12.70
CA PRO A 129 -1.31 9.70 13.26
C PRO A 129 -1.64 8.26 12.89
N THR A 130 -0.61 7.44 12.79
CA THR A 130 -0.75 6.00 12.62
C THR A 130 -1.50 5.39 13.81
N THR A 131 -2.68 4.82 13.55
CA THR A 131 -3.56 4.24 14.58
C THR A 131 -4.20 2.94 14.10
N ILE A 132 -4.28 1.94 14.98
CA ILE A 132 -5.00 0.70 14.74
C ILE A 132 -6.44 0.90 15.23
N LYS A 133 -7.41 0.84 14.33
CA LYS A 133 -8.83 1.06 14.64
C LYS A 133 -9.49 -0.19 15.19
N SER A 134 -9.15 -1.35 14.62
CA SER A 134 -9.71 -2.63 15.04
C SER A 134 -8.80 -3.79 14.65
N GLY A 135 -9.01 -4.92 15.31
CA GLY A 135 -8.33 -6.18 15.08
C GLY A 135 -9.20 -7.31 15.60
N TYR A 136 -9.28 -8.40 14.85
CA TYR A 136 -10.06 -9.58 15.23
C TYR A 136 -9.48 -10.83 14.53
N PHE A 137 -9.60 -11.98 15.18
CA PHE A 137 -9.30 -13.28 14.59
C PHE A 137 -10.50 -14.21 14.71
N ASP A 138 -10.96 -14.74 13.58
CA ASP A 138 -12.01 -15.74 13.53
C ASP A 138 -11.41 -17.15 13.46
N PRO A 139 -11.49 -17.94 14.55
CA PRO A 139 -10.97 -19.31 14.59
C PRO A 139 -11.73 -20.28 13.67
N ASN A 140 -12.97 -19.94 13.27
CA ASN A 140 -13.82 -20.80 12.45
C ASN A 140 -13.54 -20.65 10.96
N THR A 141 -13.17 -19.43 10.53
CA THR A 141 -12.85 -19.11 9.14
C THR A 141 -11.35 -18.98 8.88
N CYS A 142 -10.53 -18.93 9.93
CA CYS A 142 -9.09 -18.76 9.85
C CYS A 142 -8.66 -17.44 9.23
N ILE A 143 -9.43 -16.40 9.53
CA ILE A 143 -9.21 -15.05 9.03
C ILE A 143 -8.88 -14.13 10.20
N ALA A 144 -7.73 -13.47 10.13
CA ALA A 144 -7.43 -12.29 10.94
C ALA A 144 -7.72 -11.03 10.12
N SER A 145 -8.46 -10.09 10.70
CA SER A 145 -8.79 -8.82 10.06
C SER A 145 -8.30 -7.68 10.95
N ILE A 146 -7.54 -6.76 10.37
CA ILE A 146 -6.95 -5.60 11.04
C ILE A 146 -7.30 -4.36 10.22
N VAL A 147 -7.70 -3.29 10.90
CA VAL A 147 -7.92 -1.99 10.26
C VAL A 147 -6.98 -0.99 10.89
N MET A 148 -6.16 -0.36 10.06
CA MET A 148 -5.13 0.58 10.45
C MET A 148 -5.25 1.83 9.58
N THR A 149 -5.15 3.00 10.19
CA THR A 149 -5.23 4.30 9.52
C THR A 149 -3.96 5.09 9.75
N GLY A 150 -3.52 5.87 8.77
CA GLY A 150 -2.41 6.79 8.95
C GLY A 150 -2.05 7.55 7.68
N ASN A 151 -1.18 8.56 7.81
CA ASN A 151 -0.71 9.35 6.68
C ASN A 151 0.08 8.51 5.66
N ASP A 152 0.86 7.52 6.11
CA ASP A 152 1.64 6.65 5.21
C ASP A 152 0.76 5.66 4.43
N ALA A 153 -0.55 5.59 4.73
CA ALA A 153 -1.52 4.88 3.91
C ALA A 153 -2.14 5.77 2.82
N CYS A 154 -1.78 7.05 2.77
CA CYS A 154 -2.21 7.94 1.72
C CYS A 154 -1.41 7.74 0.44
N PRO A 155 -2.06 7.95 -0.72
CA PRO A 155 -1.33 7.90 -1.97
C PRO A 155 -0.26 8.99 -1.96
N PHE A 156 0.89 8.69 -2.55
CA PHE A 156 1.95 9.68 -2.71
C PHE A 156 1.40 10.89 -3.46
N GLN A 157 1.63 12.07 -2.90
CA GLN A 157 1.35 13.35 -3.54
C GLN A 157 2.66 14.12 -3.59
N ASN A 158 3.05 14.58 -4.78
CA ASN A 158 4.08 15.58 -4.93
C ASN A 158 3.65 16.82 -4.17
N VAL A 159 4.38 17.12 -3.10
CA VAL A 159 4.36 18.45 -2.51
C VAL A 159 4.97 19.37 -3.56
N SER A 160 4.13 20.13 -4.26
CA SER A 160 4.60 21.17 -5.17
C SER A 160 5.40 22.20 -4.36
N SER A 161 6.72 22.04 -4.31
CA SER A 161 7.58 23.20 -4.10
C SER A 161 7.48 23.99 -5.39
N SER A 162 6.77 25.12 -5.35
CA SER A 162 6.91 26.12 -6.41
C SER A 162 8.39 26.45 -6.49
N ASP A 163 9.07 25.90 -7.48
CA ASP A 163 10.50 26.12 -7.59
C ASP A 163 10.68 27.60 -7.91
N SER A 164 11.31 28.32 -7.00
CA SER A 164 11.64 29.74 -7.17
C SER A 164 12.63 29.97 -8.31
N GLU A 165 13.12 28.89 -8.93
CA GLU A 165 14.13 28.86 -10.00
C GLU A 165 13.56 28.75 -11.42
N GLY A 166 12.23 28.73 -11.59
CA GLY A 166 11.59 29.01 -12.88
C GLY A 166 11.44 27.84 -13.86
N ILE A 167 11.72 26.59 -13.45
CA ILE A 167 11.39 25.39 -14.23
C ILE A 167 10.09 24.79 -13.67
N PRO A 168 8.96 24.84 -14.41
CA PRO A 168 7.66 24.39 -13.91
C PRO A 168 7.42 22.88 -14.11
N PHE A 169 8.48 22.07 -14.25
CA PHE A 169 8.39 20.65 -14.57
C PHE A 169 9.31 19.81 -13.67
N GLU A 170 8.72 19.02 -12.78
CA GLU A 170 9.44 18.10 -11.89
C GLU A 170 9.06 16.66 -12.20
N CYS A 171 10.05 15.77 -12.18
CA CYS A 171 9.85 14.33 -12.37
C CYS A 171 10.37 13.56 -11.16
N LYS A 172 9.49 12.76 -10.55
CA LYS A 172 9.85 11.81 -9.51
C LYS A 172 9.58 10.40 -9.98
N PHE A 173 10.56 9.53 -9.80
CA PHE A 173 10.43 8.12 -10.11
C PHE A 173 10.22 7.33 -8.81
N LEU A 174 9.22 6.47 -8.82
CA LEU A 174 8.77 5.70 -7.67
C LEU A 174 8.57 4.25 -8.13
N GLY A 175 9.59 3.41 -7.92
CA GLY A 175 9.68 2.09 -8.54
C GLY A 175 9.59 2.17 -10.07
N ASN A 176 8.54 1.56 -10.64
CA ASN A 176 8.22 1.59 -12.08
C ASN A 176 7.14 2.64 -12.46
N SER A 177 6.88 3.59 -11.56
CA SER A 177 5.97 4.71 -11.79
C SER A 177 6.73 6.03 -11.88
N VAL A 178 6.17 6.98 -12.63
CA VAL A 178 6.67 8.34 -12.76
C VAL A 178 5.57 9.31 -12.33
N ALA A 179 5.87 10.19 -11.39
CA ALA A 179 5.03 11.31 -11.03
C ALA A 179 5.62 12.59 -11.63
N VAL A 180 4.77 13.35 -12.30
CA VAL A 180 5.12 14.58 -13.01
C VAL A 180 4.31 15.73 -12.44
N LEU A 181 5.01 16.81 -12.07
CA LEU A 181 4.40 18.02 -11.55
C LEU A 181 4.55 19.14 -12.58
N ALA A 182 3.41 19.68 -13.06
CA ALA A 182 3.39 20.86 -13.93
C ALA A 182 2.16 21.74 -13.63
N PRO A 183 2.21 22.61 -12.60
CA PRO A 183 1.03 23.31 -12.10
C PRO A 183 0.41 24.23 -13.15
N ASN A 184 -0.92 24.15 -13.31
CA ASN A 184 -1.73 24.94 -14.25
C ASN A 184 -1.35 24.77 -15.74
N LYS A 185 -0.75 23.64 -16.11
CA LYS A 185 -0.35 23.33 -17.49
C LYS A 185 -0.95 22.02 -17.98
N ILE A 186 -0.89 21.83 -19.30
CA ILE A 186 -1.27 20.58 -19.95
C ILE A 186 -0.02 19.71 -20.02
N ILE A 187 -0.12 18.47 -19.53
CA ILE A 187 0.94 17.46 -19.63
C ILE A 187 0.48 16.41 -20.63
N GLU A 188 1.29 16.16 -21.65
CA GLU A 188 1.04 15.10 -22.62
C GLU A 188 1.79 13.83 -22.22
N CYS A 189 1.08 12.74 -21.90
CA CYS A 189 1.71 11.46 -21.62
C CYS A 189 1.42 10.46 -22.75
N SER A 190 2.47 9.90 -23.32
CA SER A 190 2.40 8.82 -24.30
C SER A 190 2.97 7.56 -23.70
N GLY A 191 2.36 6.42 -23.99
CA GLY A 191 2.76 5.13 -23.45
C GLY A 191 2.57 4.04 -24.48
N THR A 192 3.50 3.09 -24.58
CA THR A 192 3.24 1.83 -25.29
C THR A 192 3.06 0.69 -24.29
N GLY A 193 2.01 -0.13 -24.46
CA GLY A 193 1.62 -1.16 -23.47
C GLY A 193 0.54 -0.66 -22.50
N LYS A 194 0.27 -1.38 -21.39
CA LYS A 194 -0.75 -0.95 -20.42
C LYS A 194 -0.21 0.24 -19.62
N THR A 195 -0.64 1.45 -19.98
CA THR A 195 -0.36 2.67 -19.22
C THR A 195 -1.60 3.11 -18.47
N VAL A 196 -1.46 3.36 -17.17
CA VAL A 196 -2.47 4.03 -16.35
C VAL A 196 -1.85 5.31 -15.85
N CYS A 197 -2.55 6.41 -16.04
CA CYS A 197 -2.17 7.70 -15.49
C CYS A 197 -3.35 8.28 -14.74
N ASN A 198 -3.08 8.91 -13.60
CA ASN A 198 -4.08 9.59 -12.82
C ASN A 198 -3.59 10.95 -12.32
N SER A 199 -4.55 11.83 -12.05
CA SER A 199 -4.32 13.09 -11.38
C SER A 199 -5.36 13.30 -10.31
N VAL A 200 -4.92 13.77 -9.15
CA VAL A 200 -5.82 14.16 -8.06
C VAL A 200 -6.01 15.67 -8.09
N ASP A 201 -7.25 16.12 -8.15
CA ASP A 201 -7.63 17.51 -7.98
C ASP A 201 -7.39 17.91 -6.51
N PRO A 202 -6.47 18.84 -6.24
CA PRO A 202 -6.11 19.19 -4.86
C PRO A 202 -7.26 19.88 -4.10
N LEU A 203 -8.24 20.48 -4.78
CA LEU A 203 -9.33 21.22 -4.16
C LEU A 203 -10.50 20.33 -3.72
N ASN A 204 -10.80 19.28 -4.48
CA ASN A 204 -11.96 18.43 -4.24
C ASN A 204 -11.62 16.93 -4.11
N GLN A 205 -10.33 16.58 -4.17
CA GLN A 205 -9.80 15.22 -4.09
C GLN A 205 -10.39 14.26 -5.14
N ARG A 206 -10.92 14.79 -6.26
CA ARG A 206 -11.36 13.96 -7.39
C ARG A 206 -10.16 13.43 -8.14
N THR A 207 -10.24 12.15 -8.50
CA THR A 207 -9.23 11.51 -9.33
C THR A 207 -9.70 11.51 -10.78
N TYR A 208 -8.89 12.08 -11.68
CA TYR A 208 -9.04 11.95 -13.13
C TYR A 208 -8.12 10.85 -13.59
N MET A 209 -8.67 9.83 -14.25
CA MET A 209 -7.90 8.70 -14.77
C MET A 209 -8.00 8.63 -16.28
N ALA A 210 -6.89 8.27 -16.92
CA ALA A 210 -6.94 7.76 -18.28
C ALA A 210 -6.02 6.54 -18.42
N SER A 211 -6.52 5.53 -19.13
CA SER A 211 -5.77 4.31 -19.46
C SER A 211 -5.82 4.08 -20.97
N SER A 212 -4.66 3.78 -21.56
CA SER A 212 -4.50 3.64 -23.01
C SER A 212 -3.24 2.85 -23.32
N THR A 213 -3.20 2.31 -24.53
CA THR A 213 -2.04 1.60 -25.08
C THR A 213 -1.23 2.42 -26.07
N LEU A 214 -1.71 3.62 -26.42
CA LEU A 214 -1.19 4.41 -27.53
C LEU A 214 -0.93 5.88 -27.19
N LEU A 215 -1.85 6.57 -26.50
CA LEU A 215 -1.78 8.00 -26.18
C LEU A 215 -2.73 8.34 -25.01
N LEU A 216 -2.31 9.23 -24.11
CA LEU A 216 -3.08 9.73 -22.97
C LEU A 216 -2.94 11.26 -22.86
N ASP A 217 -4.03 11.96 -23.17
CA ASP A 217 -4.07 13.41 -23.03
C ASP A 217 -4.68 13.80 -21.67
N PHE A 218 -3.90 14.49 -20.83
CA PHE A 218 -4.37 15.00 -19.55
C PHE A 218 -4.45 16.52 -19.57
N TYR A 219 -5.65 17.03 -19.28
CA TYR A 219 -5.91 18.46 -19.19
C TYR A 219 -5.88 18.91 -17.74
N ALA A 220 -4.87 19.71 -17.39
CA ALA A 220 -4.74 20.47 -16.15
C ALA A 220 -4.66 19.70 -14.81
N PRO A 221 -3.73 18.73 -14.66
CA PRO A 221 -3.42 18.22 -13.34
C PRO A 221 -2.37 19.08 -12.63
N GLY A 222 -2.56 19.37 -11.33
CA GLY A 222 -1.47 19.90 -10.50
C GLY A 222 -0.30 18.91 -10.46
N GLU A 223 -0.64 17.62 -10.36
CA GLU A 223 0.25 16.46 -10.40
C GLU A 223 -0.38 15.35 -11.24
N LEU A 224 0.42 14.71 -12.08
CA LEU A 224 0.06 13.56 -12.89
C LEU A 224 0.99 12.38 -12.55
N GLN A 225 0.43 11.28 -12.10
CA GLN A 225 1.17 10.04 -11.86
C GLN A 225 0.84 9.01 -12.93
N CYS A 226 1.86 8.34 -13.44
CA CYS A 226 1.78 7.46 -14.59
C CYS A 226 2.61 6.18 -14.39
N ILE A 227 2.06 5.02 -14.78
CA ILE A 227 2.70 3.71 -14.59
C ILE A 227 2.70 2.90 -15.87
N GLY A 228 3.88 2.41 -16.27
CA GLY A 228 4.09 1.63 -17.49
C GLY A 228 5.55 1.64 -17.96
N GLU A 229 5.93 0.60 -18.70
CA GLU A 229 7.32 0.36 -19.12
C GLU A 229 7.84 1.33 -20.19
N ASN A 230 6.94 2.02 -20.90
CA ASN A 230 7.28 2.88 -22.04
C ASN A 230 6.54 4.21 -21.98
N ILE A 231 6.45 4.80 -20.79
CA ILE A 231 5.76 6.07 -20.58
C ILE A 231 6.70 7.23 -20.82
N LYS A 232 6.24 8.22 -21.56
CA LYS A 232 6.89 9.51 -21.69
C LYS A 232 5.84 10.58 -21.44
N CYS A 233 6.02 11.32 -20.36
CA CYS A 233 5.27 12.53 -20.07
C CYS A 233 6.11 13.73 -20.49
N ALA A 234 5.50 14.65 -21.22
CA ALA A 234 6.16 15.81 -21.81
C ALA A 234 5.41 17.11 -21.52
N TYR A 235 6.18 18.18 -21.35
CA TYR A 235 5.74 19.56 -21.20
C TYR A 235 6.72 20.45 -21.97
N GLU A 236 6.27 21.15 -23.01
CA GLU A 236 7.14 21.99 -23.85
C GLU A 236 8.38 21.21 -24.36
N GLU A 237 9.59 21.62 -23.97
CA GLU A 237 10.85 20.94 -24.29
C GLU A 237 11.27 19.87 -23.26
N TYR A 238 10.59 19.85 -22.11
CA TYR A 238 10.86 18.95 -20.99
C TYR A 238 10.12 17.62 -21.17
N SER A 239 10.76 16.52 -20.81
CA SER A 239 10.07 15.23 -20.75
C SER A 239 10.76 14.24 -19.83
N CYS A 240 9.97 13.31 -19.28
CA CYS A 240 10.50 12.22 -18.46
C CYS A 240 9.58 11.01 -18.46
N GLY A 241 10.11 9.89 -18.00
CA GLY A 241 9.37 8.64 -17.83
C GLY A 241 10.26 7.42 -18.06
N PHE A 242 9.71 6.35 -18.60
CA PHE A 242 10.41 5.11 -18.89
C PHE A 242 10.45 4.85 -20.40
N ILE A 243 11.62 4.45 -20.91
CA ILE A 243 11.80 3.95 -22.28
C ILE A 243 12.39 2.54 -22.14
N ASN A 244 11.64 1.53 -22.57
CA ASN A 244 11.97 0.11 -22.42
C ASN A 244 12.35 -0.24 -20.96
N GLY A 245 11.54 0.23 -20.01
CA GLY A 245 11.74 0.03 -18.57
C GLY A 245 12.88 0.84 -17.96
N THR A 246 13.57 1.68 -18.74
CA THR A 246 14.70 2.50 -18.27
C THR A 246 14.26 3.94 -18.05
N GLN A 247 14.56 4.51 -16.88
CA GLN A 247 14.26 5.90 -16.58
C GLN A 247 14.95 6.86 -17.56
N PHE A 248 14.22 7.89 -17.98
CA PHE A 248 14.67 8.91 -18.90
C PHE A 248 14.22 10.29 -18.42
N ILE A 249 15.10 11.29 -18.51
CA ILE A 249 14.83 12.69 -18.21
C ILE A 249 15.48 13.55 -19.31
N HIS A 250 14.72 14.50 -19.83
CA HIS A 250 15.18 15.58 -20.67
C HIS A 250 14.66 16.89 -20.09
N ILE A 251 15.59 17.72 -19.62
CA ILE A 251 15.37 19.06 -19.07
C ILE A 251 16.25 20.02 -19.87
#